data_AF-A0A955YJG7-F1
#
_entry.id   AF-A0A955YJG7-F1
#
_cell.length_a   1.000
_cell.length_b   1.000
_cell.length_c   1.000
_cell.angle_alpha   90.00
_cell.angle_beta   90.00
_cell.angle_gamma   90.00
#
_symmetry.space_group_name_H-M   'P 1'
#
loop_
_entity.id
_entity.type
_entity.pdbx_description
1 polymer ?
#
loop_
_entity_poly.entity_id
_entity_poly.type
_entity_poly.pdbx_seq_one_letter_code
_entity_poly.pdbx_strand_id
1 'polypeptide(L)'
;MKRVLKGMGVATLVLALAMVGIYGWATVSVRASLSRTLTAHEVNIPVPYPLTEEELAVLREERRAALDAEAAPADPGADGHAAHPEGAAPDEGRAEAPQPAGDAVPVVPPVEVDPLVGVDLEALALERAIARGEHLVRARYACGECHGQDFSGGVMVDDPAMGSLLGPNLTPAGPTRDFTMTDWDHIVRHGILPDGRPALMPSEDFVRMSDRELSDIVAYLRAQPAVSNEVGDSALGPIGTLLAALGKLPLSADTIMDDQSAHVVEPPAAQPDAAFGQHLIAVCTGCHRPSLEGGPIAAGPPDWIPAGNL
;
A
#
# COMPACT_ATOMS: atom_id res chain seq x y z
N MET A 1 22.79 -18.69 62.05
CA MET A 1 23.42 -18.59 60.72
C MET A 1 23.11 -19.78 59.79
N LYS A 2 23.48 -21.04 60.13
CA LYS A 2 23.26 -22.22 59.25
C LYS A 2 21.79 -22.49 58.84
N ARG A 3 20.82 -22.31 59.75
CA ARG A 3 19.38 -22.49 59.43
C ARG A 3 18.84 -21.40 58.49
N VAL A 4 19.29 -20.16 58.69
CA VAL A 4 18.95 -19.03 57.82
C VAL A 4 19.53 -19.23 56.42
N LEU A 5 20.79 -19.67 56.32
CA LEU A 5 21.44 -19.94 55.03
C LEU A 5 20.76 -21.09 54.26
N LYS A 6 20.33 -22.14 54.97
CA LYS A 6 19.52 -23.24 54.38
C LYS A 6 18.15 -22.76 53.91
N GLY A 7 17.46 -21.95 54.72
CA GLY A 7 16.16 -21.37 54.35
C GLY A 7 16.27 -20.48 53.10
N MET A 8 17.33 -19.66 53.04
CA MET A 8 17.61 -18.81 51.88
C MET A 8 17.92 -19.65 50.62
N GLY A 9 18.72 -20.71 50.74
CA GLY A 9 19.00 -21.62 49.62
C GLY A 9 17.76 -22.36 49.11
N VAL A 10 16.87 -22.81 50.00
CA VAL A 10 15.59 -23.42 49.60
C VAL A 10 14.68 -22.40 48.92
N ALA A 11 14.58 -21.17 49.44
CA ALA A 11 13.78 -20.12 48.83
C ALA A 11 14.28 -19.75 47.42
N THR A 12 15.60 -19.61 47.24
CA THR A 12 16.20 -19.35 45.93
C THR A 12 15.92 -20.49 44.94
N LEU A 13 16.02 -21.76 45.37
CA LEU A 13 15.70 -22.90 44.52
C LEU A 13 14.22 -22.93 44.10
N VAL A 14 13.31 -22.67 45.04
CA VAL A 14 11.87 -22.61 44.74
C VAL A 14 11.56 -21.50 43.74
N LEU A 15 12.13 -20.30 43.92
CA LEU A 15 11.98 -19.20 42.97
C LEU A 15 12.54 -19.54 41.58
N ALA A 16 13.71 -20.18 41.51
CA ALA A 16 14.30 -20.62 40.25
C ALA A 16 13.39 -21.63 39.51
N LEU A 17 12.86 -22.63 40.21
CA LEU A 17 11.93 -23.60 39.63
C LEU A 17 10.62 -22.95 39.18
N ALA A 18 10.11 -21.98 39.95
CA ALA A 18 8.92 -21.22 39.56
C ALA A 18 9.17 -20.40 38.28
N MET A 19 10.31 -19.71 38.18
CA MET A 19 10.68 -18.96 36.96
C MET A 19 10.80 -19.87 35.74
N VAL A 20 11.44 -21.04 35.88
CA VAL A 20 11.54 -22.03 34.79
C VAL A 20 10.15 -22.55 34.41
N GLY A 21 9.29 -22.83 35.38
CA GLY A 21 7.92 -23.28 35.15
C GLY A 21 7.07 -22.24 34.40
N ILE A 22 7.14 -20.98 34.83
CA ILE A 22 6.43 -19.85 34.19
C ILE A 22 6.92 -19.65 32.76
N TYR A 23 8.24 -19.64 32.55
CA TYR A 23 8.81 -19.47 31.22
C TYR A 23 8.49 -20.65 30.29
N GLY A 24 8.52 -21.87 30.82
CA GLY A 24 8.12 -23.08 30.10
C GLY A 24 6.65 -23.02 29.67
N TRP A 25 5.75 -22.61 30.56
CA TRP A 25 4.35 -22.36 30.22
C TRP A 25 4.21 -21.29 29.14
N ALA A 26 4.85 -20.13 29.30
CA ALA A 26 4.78 -19.03 28.35
C ALA A 26 5.24 -19.47 26.95
N THR A 27 6.35 -20.20 26.88
CA THR A 27 6.88 -20.74 25.61
C THR A 27 5.89 -21.69 24.94
N VAL A 28 5.27 -22.60 25.70
CA VAL A 28 4.28 -23.56 25.17
C VAL A 28 3.02 -22.82 24.70
N SER A 29 2.52 -21.86 25.47
CA SER A 29 1.35 -21.07 25.14
C SER A 29 1.54 -20.24 23.88
N VAL A 30 2.68 -19.55 23.75
CA VAL A 30 3.00 -18.73 22.57
C VAL A 30 3.20 -19.61 21.34
N ARG A 31 3.92 -20.73 21.47
CA ARG A 31 4.08 -21.69 20.35
C ARG A 31 2.74 -22.25 19.91
N ALA A 32 1.86 -22.60 20.85
CA ALA A 32 0.51 -23.04 20.51
C ALA A 32 -0.24 -21.97 19.72
N SER A 33 -0.16 -20.69 20.14
CA SER A 33 -0.77 -19.58 19.40
C SER A 33 -0.19 -19.44 17.98
N LEU A 34 1.13 -19.39 17.82
CA LEU A 34 1.81 -19.25 16.52
C LEU A 34 1.66 -20.47 15.60
N SER A 35 1.31 -21.64 16.15
CA SER A 35 1.12 -22.88 15.38
C SER A 35 -0.33 -23.16 14.98
N ARG A 36 -1.29 -22.37 15.47
CA ARG A 36 -2.69 -22.56 15.13
C ARG A 36 -2.93 -22.20 13.66
N THR A 37 -3.90 -22.85 13.04
CA THR A 37 -4.34 -22.51 11.69
C THR A 37 -5.61 -21.69 11.77
N LEU A 38 -5.57 -20.52 11.13
CA LEU A 38 -6.67 -19.59 11.00
C LEU A 38 -7.19 -19.62 9.57
N THR A 39 -8.47 -19.31 9.41
CA THR A 39 -9.11 -19.15 8.11
C THR A 39 -9.61 -17.72 8.00
N ALA A 40 -9.25 -17.04 6.93
CA ALA A 40 -9.85 -15.77 6.50
C ALA A 40 -10.55 -15.96 5.15
N HIS A 41 -11.44 -15.04 4.79
CA HIS A 41 -12.23 -15.12 3.57
C HIS A 41 -11.34 -14.95 2.33
N GLU A 42 -11.77 -15.50 1.20
CA GLU A 42 -11.14 -15.20 -0.08
C GLU A 42 -11.57 -13.82 -0.56
N VAL A 43 -10.65 -13.10 -1.22
CA VAL A 43 -10.94 -11.83 -1.86
C VAL A 43 -10.66 -11.91 -3.36
N ASN A 44 -11.41 -11.12 -4.12
CA ASN A 44 -11.19 -10.97 -5.55
C ASN A 44 -10.79 -9.52 -5.86
N ILE A 45 -9.52 -9.21 -5.61
CA ILE A 45 -8.94 -7.88 -5.86
C ILE A 45 -8.18 -7.95 -7.18
N PRO A 46 -8.57 -7.20 -8.22
CA PRO A 46 -7.83 -7.16 -9.48
C PRO A 46 -6.50 -6.42 -9.32
N VAL A 47 -5.46 -6.84 -10.05
CA VAL A 47 -4.16 -6.15 -10.15
C VAL A 47 -3.77 -6.06 -11.64
N PRO A 48 -3.72 -4.85 -12.23
CA PRO A 48 -4.04 -3.57 -11.62
C PRO A 48 -5.53 -3.41 -11.29
N TYR A 49 -5.85 -2.53 -10.35
CA TYR A 49 -7.23 -2.16 -10.10
C TYR A 49 -7.79 -1.35 -11.29
N PRO A 50 -9.04 -1.61 -11.76
CA PRO A 50 -9.62 -0.90 -12.89
C PRO A 50 -9.70 0.61 -12.69
N LEU A 51 -9.53 1.36 -13.78
CA LEU A 51 -9.73 2.81 -13.78
C LEU A 51 -11.20 3.14 -13.46
N THR A 52 -11.40 4.15 -12.62
CA THR A 52 -12.75 4.63 -12.32
C THR A 52 -13.32 5.43 -13.48
N GLU A 53 -14.65 5.62 -13.51
CA GLU A 53 -15.29 6.46 -14.52
C GLU A 53 -14.77 7.91 -14.49
N GLU A 54 -14.39 8.41 -13.31
CA GLU A 54 -13.78 9.73 -13.15
C GLU A 54 -12.38 9.78 -13.78
N GLU A 55 -11.53 8.77 -13.54
CA GLU A 55 -10.22 8.68 -14.19
C GLU A 55 -10.34 8.53 -15.71
N LEU A 56 -11.31 7.75 -16.18
CA LEU A 56 -11.58 7.61 -17.62
C LEU A 56 -12.08 8.92 -18.23
N ALA A 57 -12.89 9.71 -17.51
CA ALA A 57 -13.34 11.01 -17.98
C ALA A 57 -12.16 11.99 -18.12
N VAL A 58 -11.27 12.06 -17.13
CA VAL A 58 -10.04 12.86 -17.19
C VAL A 58 -9.17 12.40 -18.37
N LEU A 59 -8.97 11.09 -18.53
CA LEU A 59 -8.22 10.51 -19.65
C LEU A 59 -8.79 10.88 -21.02
N ARG A 60 -10.12 10.88 -21.16
CA ARG A 60 -10.78 11.30 -22.41
C ARG A 60 -10.50 12.77 -22.69
N GLU A 61 -10.53 13.63 -21.68
CA GLU A 61 -10.24 15.06 -21.81
C GLU A 61 -8.77 15.28 -22.20
N GLU A 62 -7.83 14.66 -21.49
CA GLU A 62 -6.40 14.72 -21.79
C GLU A 62 -6.10 14.25 -23.22
N ARG A 63 -6.72 13.13 -23.63
CA ARG A 63 -6.52 12.57 -24.97
C ARG A 63 -7.13 13.45 -26.05
N ARG A 64 -8.30 14.03 -25.81
CA ARG A 64 -8.91 14.98 -26.75
C ARG A 64 -8.02 16.21 -26.92
N ALA A 65 -7.52 16.78 -25.82
CA ALA A 65 -6.60 17.91 -25.87
C ALA A 65 -5.30 17.59 -26.63
N ALA A 66 -4.76 16.38 -26.46
CA ALA A 66 -3.58 15.93 -27.20
C ALA A 66 -3.83 15.80 -28.71
N LEU A 67 -4.97 15.21 -29.09
CA LEU A 67 -5.38 15.07 -30.49
C LEU A 67 -5.61 16.44 -31.16
N ASP A 68 -6.25 17.36 -30.45
CA ASP A 68 -6.48 18.73 -30.93
C ASP A 68 -5.15 19.49 -31.11
N ALA A 69 -4.17 19.28 -30.22
CA ALA A 69 -2.83 19.85 -30.35
C ALA A 69 -2.04 19.26 -31.53
N GLU A 70 -2.16 17.96 -31.79
CA GLU A 70 -1.57 17.30 -32.97
C GLU A 70 -2.19 17.78 -34.30
N ALA A 71 -3.48 18.11 -34.28
CA ALA A 71 -4.22 18.61 -35.44
C ALA A 71 -4.00 20.11 -35.72
N ALA A 72 -3.39 20.86 -34.80
CA ALA A 72 -3.13 22.28 -34.98
C ALA A 72 -2.14 22.50 -36.16
N PRO A 73 -2.47 23.39 -37.13
CA PRO A 73 -1.58 23.63 -38.26
C PRO A 73 -0.23 24.19 -37.78
N ALA A 74 0.87 23.63 -38.29
CA ALA A 74 2.20 24.18 -38.08
C ALA A 74 2.23 25.63 -38.59
N ASP A 75 2.63 26.58 -37.75
CA ASP A 75 2.73 28.00 -38.08
C ASP A 75 3.63 28.18 -39.33
N PRO A 76 3.10 28.65 -40.48
CA PRO A 76 3.90 28.90 -41.67
C PRO A 76 4.72 30.20 -41.58
N GLY A 77 4.78 30.85 -40.42
CA GLY A 77 5.28 32.22 -40.23
C GLY A 77 6.71 32.40 -39.73
N ALA A 78 7.58 31.39 -39.71
CA ALA A 78 8.96 31.51 -39.22
C ALA A 78 10.05 31.60 -40.30
N ASP A 79 9.72 32.14 -41.48
CA ASP A 79 10.70 32.44 -42.54
C ASP A 79 10.69 33.95 -42.81
N GLY A 80 11.75 34.63 -42.37
CA GLY A 80 11.87 36.08 -42.36
C GLY A 80 11.85 36.76 -43.74
N HIS A 81 10.98 37.76 -43.85
CA HIS A 81 11.19 39.08 -44.46
C HIS A 81 12.15 39.23 -45.65
N ALA A 82 11.61 39.56 -46.83
CA ALA A 82 12.02 40.74 -47.60
C ALA A 82 10.93 41.11 -48.63
N ALA A 83 10.43 42.34 -48.50
CA ALA A 83 9.51 42.99 -49.44
C ALA A 83 10.21 43.43 -50.73
N HIS A 84 9.47 43.55 -51.83
CA HIS A 84 9.40 44.78 -52.64
C HIS A 84 8.15 44.77 -53.56
N PRO A 85 7.51 45.94 -53.81
CA PRO A 85 6.25 46.03 -54.55
C PRO A 85 6.46 46.52 -55.99
N GLU A 86 5.59 46.11 -56.93
CA GLU A 86 5.32 46.87 -58.16
C GLU A 86 4.00 46.42 -58.82
N GLY A 87 3.35 47.39 -59.49
CA GLY A 87 1.91 47.47 -59.69
C GLY A 87 1.29 46.64 -60.82
N ALA A 88 -0.04 46.56 -60.78
CA ALA A 88 -0.90 46.36 -61.95
C ALA A 88 -2.32 46.91 -61.65
N ALA A 89 -2.91 47.52 -62.66
CA ALA A 89 -4.16 48.29 -62.68
C ALA A 89 -5.44 47.41 -62.57
N PRO A 90 -6.65 47.98 -62.42
CA PRO A 90 -7.87 47.22 -62.15
C PRO A 90 -8.48 46.65 -63.44
N ASP A 91 -8.87 45.37 -63.41
CA ASP A 91 -9.69 44.74 -64.44
C ASP A 91 -11.16 44.77 -64.00
N GLU A 92 -11.98 45.47 -64.79
CA GLU A 92 -13.41 45.57 -64.59
C GLU A 92 -14.12 44.37 -65.21
N GLY A 93 -14.88 43.63 -64.38
CA GLY A 93 -16.16 43.07 -64.80
C GLY A 93 -16.15 41.77 -65.60
N ARG A 94 -16.32 40.65 -64.90
CA ARG A 94 -17.19 39.57 -65.38
C ARG A 94 -17.97 38.98 -64.21
N ALA A 95 -19.28 39.26 -64.20
CA ALA A 95 -20.20 38.67 -63.24
C ALA A 95 -20.37 37.18 -63.57
N GLU A 96 -19.83 36.32 -62.73
CA GLU A 96 -20.08 34.89 -62.76
C GLU A 96 -21.54 34.65 -62.32
N ALA A 97 -22.29 33.90 -63.14
CA ALA A 97 -23.70 33.60 -62.86
C ALA A 97 -23.86 32.78 -61.57
N PRO A 98 -24.96 32.95 -60.80
CA PRO A 98 -25.18 32.19 -59.59
C PRO A 98 -25.27 30.69 -59.90
N GLN A 99 -24.40 29.89 -59.30
CA GLN A 99 -24.54 28.43 -59.32
C GLN A 99 -25.87 28.05 -58.64
N PRO A 100 -26.63 27.08 -59.18
CA PRO A 100 -27.87 26.64 -58.55
C PRO A 100 -27.54 26.07 -57.16
N ALA A 101 -28.32 26.49 -56.16
CA ALA A 101 -28.24 25.97 -54.81
C ALA A 101 -28.47 24.45 -54.85
N GLY A 102 -27.38 23.69 -54.74
CA GLY A 102 -27.45 22.24 -54.54
C GLY A 102 -28.15 21.98 -53.21
N ASP A 103 -29.05 21.00 -53.19
CA ASP A 103 -29.73 20.56 -51.99
C ASP A 103 -28.71 20.35 -50.86
N ALA A 104 -28.93 21.04 -49.74
CA ALA A 104 -28.07 20.94 -48.58
C ALA A 104 -28.06 19.47 -48.13
N VAL A 105 -26.95 18.78 -48.36
CA VAL A 105 -26.70 17.47 -47.77
C VAL A 105 -26.85 17.67 -46.26
N PRO A 106 -27.74 16.93 -45.58
CA PRO A 106 -27.86 17.05 -44.13
C PRO A 106 -26.49 16.79 -43.53
N VAL A 107 -25.94 17.80 -42.84
CA VAL A 107 -24.73 17.67 -42.06
C VAL A 107 -25.06 16.68 -40.95
N VAL A 108 -24.73 15.41 -41.16
CA VAL A 108 -24.72 14.42 -40.10
C VAL A 108 -23.68 14.94 -39.10
N PRO A 109 -24.04 15.24 -37.85
CA PRO A 109 -23.07 15.66 -36.86
C PRO A 109 -21.96 14.59 -36.82
N PRO A 110 -20.67 14.98 -36.79
CA PRO A 110 -19.60 14.00 -36.70
C PRO A 110 -19.90 13.08 -35.53
N VAL A 111 -19.90 11.77 -35.78
CA VAL A 111 -20.02 10.78 -34.71
C VAL A 111 -18.82 11.02 -33.82
N GLU A 112 -19.06 11.49 -32.60
CA GLU A 112 -18.00 11.73 -31.64
C GLU A 112 -17.43 10.36 -31.24
N VAL A 113 -16.29 10.01 -31.83
CA VAL A 113 -15.56 8.79 -31.53
C VAL A 113 -14.93 8.96 -30.16
N ASP A 114 -15.11 8.00 -29.25
CA ASP A 114 -14.45 8.04 -27.93
C ASP A 114 -12.92 8.19 -28.16
N PRO A 115 -12.28 9.24 -27.63
CA PRO A 115 -10.86 9.49 -27.84
C PRO A 115 -9.96 8.36 -27.30
N LEU A 116 -10.50 7.47 -26.45
CA LEU A 116 -9.79 6.30 -25.93
C LEU A 116 -9.89 5.06 -26.83
N VAL A 117 -10.54 5.12 -28.00
CA VAL A 117 -10.53 4.00 -28.94
C VAL A 117 -9.11 3.64 -29.35
N GLY A 118 -8.72 2.38 -29.15
CA GLY A 118 -7.39 1.86 -29.46
C GLY A 118 -6.34 2.12 -28.38
N VAL A 119 -6.71 2.74 -27.26
CA VAL A 119 -5.85 2.90 -26.09
C VAL A 119 -5.88 1.63 -25.25
N ASP A 120 -4.70 1.16 -24.83
CA ASP A 120 -4.57 0.06 -23.88
C ASP A 120 -4.83 0.57 -22.45
N LEU A 121 -6.11 0.48 -22.03
CA LEU A 121 -6.54 0.93 -20.71
C LEU A 121 -5.96 0.09 -19.58
N GLU A 122 -5.63 -1.17 -19.82
CA GLU A 122 -5.05 -2.05 -18.80
C GLU A 122 -3.59 -1.69 -18.53
N ALA A 123 -2.80 -1.44 -19.57
CA ALA A 123 -1.44 -0.92 -19.44
C ALA A 123 -1.42 0.45 -18.74
N LEU A 124 -2.33 1.35 -19.10
CA LEU A 124 -2.47 2.65 -18.43
C LEU A 124 -2.91 2.53 -16.96
N ALA A 125 -3.78 1.57 -16.65
CA ALA A 125 -4.17 1.28 -15.27
C ALA A 125 -2.96 0.78 -14.47
N LEU A 126 -2.15 -0.11 -15.05
CA LEU A 126 -0.94 -0.64 -14.42
C LEU A 126 0.09 0.46 -14.15
N GLU A 127 0.38 1.31 -15.13
CA GLU A 127 1.30 2.43 -14.96
C GLU A 127 0.88 3.34 -13.80
N ARG A 128 -0.40 3.73 -13.76
CA ARG A 128 -0.94 4.54 -12.67
C ARG A 128 -0.93 3.82 -11.33
N ALA A 129 -1.23 2.51 -11.32
CA ALA A 129 -1.19 1.70 -10.12
C ALA A 129 0.21 1.61 -9.52
N ILE A 130 1.24 1.46 -10.35
CA ILE A 130 2.65 1.48 -9.93
C ILE A 130 3.00 2.84 -9.31
N ALA A 131 2.61 3.95 -9.94
CA ALA A 131 2.89 5.29 -9.42
C ALA A 131 2.19 5.57 -8.07
N ARG A 132 0.92 5.17 -7.92
CA ARG A 132 0.20 5.27 -6.65
C ARG A 132 0.78 4.33 -5.59
N GLY A 133 1.11 3.11 -5.98
CA GLY A 133 1.73 2.10 -5.12
C GLY A 133 3.06 2.58 -4.55
N GLU A 134 3.89 3.24 -5.35
CA GLU A 134 5.13 3.87 -4.88
C GLU A 134 4.88 4.88 -3.76
N HIS A 135 3.93 5.80 -3.99
CA HIS A 135 3.56 6.79 -2.99
C HIS A 135 3.05 6.14 -1.71
N LEU A 136 2.20 5.11 -1.84
CA LEU A 136 1.64 4.38 -0.71
C LEU A 136 2.74 3.69 0.11
N VAL A 137 3.64 2.93 -0.51
CA VAL A 137 4.68 2.20 0.24
C VAL A 137 5.76 3.10 0.82
N ARG A 138 6.09 4.22 0.16
CA ARG A 138 7.17 5.13 0.60
C ARG A 138 6.70 6.18 1.59
N ALA A 139 5.54 6.79 1.35
CA ALA A 139 5.11 7.98 2.09
C ALA A 139 4.01 7.69 3.11
N ARG A 140 3.07 6.79 2.80
CA ARG A 140 1.90 6.57 3.64
C ARG A 140 2.06 5.39 4.60
N TYR A 141 2.32 4.21 4.05
CA TYR A 141 2.41 2.96 4.78
C TYR A 141 3.83 2.61 5.23
N ALA A 142 4.84 3.33 4.69
CA ALA A 142 6.24 3.24 5.09
C ALA A 142 6.77 1.79 5.18
N CYS A 143 6.38 0.93 4.22
CA CYS A 143 6.71 -0.50 4.24
C CYS A 143 8.23 -0.75 4.31
N GLY A 144 9.01 0.18 3.75
CA GLY A 144 10.47 0.11 3.73
C GLY A 144 11.14 0.25 5.09
N GLU A 145 10.45 0.79 6.11
CA GLU A 145 10.98 0.86 7.48
C GLU A 145 11.12 -0.53 8.11
N CYS A 146 10.35 -1.50 7.63
CA CYS A 146 10.36 -2.88 8.13
C CYS A 146 11.03 -3.83 7.14
N HIS A 147 10.74 -3.64 5.85
CA HIS A 147 11.17 -4.53 4.75
C HIS A 147 12.43 -4.04 4.02
N GLY A 148 13.09 -2.98 4.52
CA GLY A 148 14.21 -2.35 3.86
C GLY A 148 13.78 -1.37 2.77
N GLN A 149 14.59 -0.34 2.52
CA GLN A 149 14.24 0.75 1.59
C GLN A 149 14.16 0.31 0.12
N ASP A 150 14.75 -0.83 -0.21
CA ASP A 150 14.64 -1.52 -1.51
C ASP A 150 13.68 -2.72 -1.46
N PHE A 151 12.99 -2.91 -0.35
CA PHE A 151 12.06 -4.00 -0.07
C PHE A 151 12.67 -5.40 -0.11
N SER A 152 14.00 -5.52 -0.13
CA SER A 152 14.70 -6.80 -0.20
C SER A 152 14.83 -7.50 1.15
N GLY A 153 14.37 -6.87 2.24
CA GLY A 153 14.45 -7.38 3.59
C GLY A 153 14.93 -6.32 4.59
N GLY A 154 14.45 -6.38 5.82
CA GLY A 154 14.82 -5.41 6.86
C GLY A 154 14.70 -5.96 8.28
N VAL A 155 15.19 -5.15 9.23
CA VAL A 155 15.20 -5.46 10.66
C VAL A 155 14.45 -4.33 11.36
N MET A 156 13.26 -4.63 11.90
CA MET A 156 12.50 -3.69 12.72
C MET A 156 12.95 -3.76 14.18
N VAL A 157 13.09 -4.97 14.71
CA VAL A 157 13.52 -5.23 16.08
C VAL A 157 14.61 -6.28 16.06
N ASP A 158 15.70 -6.04 16.78
CA ASP A 158 16.75 -7.02 17.07
C ASP A 158 17.27 -6.77 18.48
N ASP A 159 16.57 -7.35 19.46
CA ASP A 159 16.90 -7.23 20.88
C ASP A 159 16.87 -8.61 21.55
N PRO A 160 17.91 -9.04 22.28
CA PRO A 160 17.96 -10.37 22.88
C PRO A 160 16.83 -10.68 23.86
N ALA A 161 16.24 -9.67 24.48
CA ALA A 161 15.17 -9.84 25.46
C ALA A 161 13.79 -9.84 24.80
N MET A 162 13.54 -8.93 23.86
CA MET A 162 12.27 -8.83 23.12
C MET A 162 12.16 -9.85 21.98
N GLY A 163 13.25 -10.08 21.25
CA GLY A 163 13.32 -10.95 20.09
C GLY A 163 13.76 -10.23 18.82
N SER A 164 13.58 -10.91 17.69
CA SER A 164 13.77 -10.36 16.36
C SER A 164 12.44 -10.22 15.63
N LEU A 165 12.21 -9.05 15.04
CA LEU A 165 11.12 -8.79 14.09
C LEU A 165 11.74 -8.31 12.79
N LEU A 166 11.63 -9.16 11.78
CA LEU A 166 12.30 -9.03 10.49
C LEU A 166 11.24 -8.88 9.40
N GLY A 167 11.42 -7.89 8.53
CA GLY A 167 10.60 -7.74 7.33
C GLY A 167 11.14 -8.63 6.23
N PRO A 168 10.37 -9.63 5.72
CA PRO A 168 10.81 -10.48 4.62
C PRO A 168 11.01 -9.69 3.33
N ASN A 169 11.76 -10.28 2.39
CA ASN A 169 11.95 -9.77 1.04
C ASN A 169 10.60 -9.73 0.29
N LEU A 170 10.17 -8.54 -0.13
CA LEU A 170 8.93 -8.34 -0.89
C LEU A 170 9.17 -8.22 -2.41
N THR A 171 10.43 -8.19 -2.85
CA THR A 171 10.76 -8.14 -4.28
C THR A 171 10.36 -9.46 -4.98
N PRO A 172 10.33 -9.51 -6.31
CA PRO A 172 9.96 -10.74 -7.04
C PRO A 172 10.85 -11.98 -6.77
N ALA A 173 11.98 -11.83 -6.07
CA ALA A 173 12.82 -12.94 -5.62
C ALA A 173 12.51 -13.43 -4.19
N GLY A 174 11.59 -12.77 -3.48
CA GLY A 174 11.21 -13.09 -2.12
C GLY A 174 10.06 -14.10 -1.99
N PRO A 175 9.63 -14.43 -0.75
CA PRO A 175 8.54 -15.36 -0.47
C PRO A 175 7.18 -14.94 -1.06
N THR A 176 6.97 -13.65 -1.34
CA THR A 176 5.70 -13.12 -1.85
C THR A 176 5.51 -13.32 -3.36
N ARG A 177 6.51 -13.86 -4.08
CA ARG A 177 6.46 -14.06 -5.54
C ARG A 177 5.21 -14.79 -5.99
N ASP A 178 4.82 -15.83 -5.24
CA ASP A 178 3.71 -16.72 -5.60
C ASP A 178 2.41 -16.38 -4.83
N PHE A 179 2.39 -15.24 -4.12
CA PHE A 179 1.19 -14.82 -3.37
C PHE A 179 0.06 -14.44 -4.31
N THR A 180 -1.11 -15.00 -4.02
CA THR A 180 -2.39 -14.53 -4.54
C THR A 180 -2.80 -13.24 -3.84
N MET A 181 -3.84 -12.55 -4.35
CA MET A 181 -4.37 -11.39 -3.65
C MET A 181 -5.03 -11.72 -2.32
N THR A 182 -5.54 -12.95 -2.17
CA THR A 182 -5.98 -13.46 -0.87
C THR A 182 -4.82 -13.58 0.11
N ASP A 183 -3.67 -14.09 -0.32
CA ASP A 183 -2.49 -14.18 0.55
C ASP A 183 -2.00 -12.80 0.98
N TRP A 184 -1.97 -11.83 0.04
CA TRP A 184 -1.63 -10.44 0.34
C TRP A 184 -2.60 -9.80 1.33
N ASP A 185 -3.91 -10.01 1.12
CA ASP A 185 -4.95 -9.52 2.02
C ASP A 185 -4.82 -10.11 3.43
N HIS A 186 -4.62 -11.42 3.52
CA HIS A 186 -4.49 -12.14 4.79
C HIS A 186 -3.28 -11.65 5.58
N ILE A 187 -2.12 -11.51 4.95
CA ILE A 187 -0.94 -11.05 5.69
C ILE A 187 -1.02 -9.57 6.04
N VAL A 188 -1.42 -8.70 5.11
CA VAL A 188 -1.39 -7.25 5.31
C VAL A 188 -2.48 -6.81 6.28
N ARG A 189 -3.71 -7.29 6.11
CA ARG A 189 -4.86 -6.80 6.87
C ARG A 189 -5.29 -7.70 8.02
N HIS A 190 -4.80 -8.95 8.11
CA HIS A 190 -5.22 -9.89 9.14
C HIS A 190 -4.06 -10.53 9.93
N GLY A 191 -2.83 -10.34 9.48
CA GLY A 191 -1.65 -10.96 10.11
C GLY A 191 -1.65 -12.48 9.96
N ILE A 192 -2.15 -13.00 8.85
CA ILE A 192 -2.25 -14.44 8.58
C ILE A 192 -1.33 -14.79 7.40
N LEU A 193 -0.45 -15.77 7.59
CA LEU A 193 0.41 -16.32 6.55
C LEU A 193 -0.40 -17.20 5.56
N PRO A 194 0.12 -17.47 4.35
CA PRO A 194 -0.55 -18.34 3.37
C PRO A 194 -0.88 -19.75 3.89
N ASP A 195 -0.15 -20.24 4.89
CA ASP A 195 -0.42 -21.54 5.53
C ASP A 195 -1.44 -21.46 6.69
N GLY A 196 -2.05 -20.28 6.87
CA GLY A 196 -3.04 -19.97 7.90
C GLY A 196 -2.44 -19.67 9.27
N ARG A 197 -1.12 -19.72 9.46
CA ARG A 197 -0.52 -19.40 10.76
C ARG A 197 -0.49 -17.88 11.01
N PRO A 198 -0.59 -17.43 12.27
CA PRO A 198 -0.35 -16.04 12.62
C PRO A 198 1.07 -15.59 12.24
N ALA A 199 1.15 -14.38 11.68
CA ALA A 199 2.39 -13.67 11.46
C ALA A 199 2.73 -12.76 12.65
N LEU A 200 3.99 -12.33 12.72
CA LEU A 200 4.45 -11.28 13.64
C LEU A 200 4.42 -9.88 12.99
N MET A 201 3.94 -9.76 11.75
CA MET A 201 3.71 -8.48 11.09
C MET A 201 2.63 -7.71 11.86
N PRO A 202 2.82 -6.40 12.15
CA PRO A 202 1.84 -5.57 12.85
C PRO A 202 0.69 -5.18 11.92
N SER A 203 -0.17 -6.13 11.59
CA SER A 203 -1.21 -5.96 10.58
C SER A 203 -2.36 -5.04 11.03
N GLU A 204 -2.50 -4.76 12.33
CA GLU A 204 -3.52 -3.84 12.85
C GLU A 204 -3.43 -2.44 12.26
N ASP A 205 -2.22 -1.99 11.92
CA ASP A 205 -1.98 -0.66 11.35
C ASP A 205 -2.53 -0.53 9.92
N PHE A 206 -2.78 -1.67 9.26
CA PHE A 206 -3.17 -1.73 7.85
C PHE A 206 -4.60 -2.21 7.63
N VAL A 207 -5.38 -2.52 8.69
CA VAL A 207 -6.76 -3.05 8.56
C VAL A 207 -7.70 -2.16 7.75
N ARG A 208 -7.43 -0.85 7.72
CA ARG A 208 -8.21 0.14 6.95
C ARG A 208 -7.73 0.34 5.51
N MET A 209 -6.67 -0.36 5.10
CA MET A 209 -6.19 -0.30 3.73
C MET A 209 -7.28 -0.78 2.78
N SER A 210 -7.53 0.01 1.74
CA SER A 210 -8.55 -0.35 0.77
C SER A 210 -8.05 -1.41 -0.21
N ASP A 211 -8.99 -2.11 -0.87
CA ASP A 211 -8.65 -3.10 -1.90
C ASP A 211 -7.84 -2.47 -3.04
N ARG A 212 -8.21 -1.26 -3.46
CA ARG A 212 -7.47 -0.51 -4.46
C ARG A 212 -6.06 -0.16 -4.00
N GLU A 213 -5.88 0.29 -2.76
CA GLU A 213 -4.56 0.60 -2.23
C GLU A 213 -3.67 -0.63 -2.15
N LEU A 214 -4.21 -1.76 -1.70
CA LEU A 214 -3.49 -3.03 -1.68
C LEU A 214 -3.11 -3.46 -3.10
N SER A 215 -4.02 -3.32 -4.08
CA SER A 215 -3.74 -3.60 -5.48
C SER A 215 -2.60 -2.74 -6.04
N ASP A 216 -2.63 -1.43 -5.79
CA ASP A 216 -1.60 -0.49 -6.22
C ASP A 216 -0.23 -0.83 -5.60
N ILE A 217 -0.20 -1.16 -4.30
CA ILE A 217 1.01 -1.60 -3.60
C ILE A 217 1.57 -2.88 -4.23
N VAL A 218 0.73 -3.89 -4.47
CA VAL A 218 1.16 -5.15 -5.09
C VAL A 218 1.65 -4.94 -6.52
N ALA A 219 1.01 -4.07 -7.30
CA ALA A 219 1.48 -3.68 -8.62
C ALA A 219 2.88 -3.07 -8.58
N TYR A 220 3.12 -2.14 -7.64
CA TYR A 220 4.44 -1.53 -7.46
C TYR A 220 5.51 -2.53 -7.02
N LEU A 221 5.22 -3.39 -6.04
CA LEU A 221 6.17 -4.39 -5.53
C LEU A 221 6.55 -5.41 -6.60
N ARG A 222 5.57 -5.86 -7.42
CA ARG A 222 5.82 -6.77 -8.55
C ARG A 222 6.66 -6.14 -9.66
N ALA A 223 6.63 -4.81 -9.79
CA ALA A 223 7.43 -4.07 -10.75
C ALA A 223 8.87 -3.79 -10.27
N GLN A 224 9.20 -4.07 -9.00
CA GLN A 224 10.55 -3.84 -8.47
C GLN A 224 11.58 -4.81 -9.05
N PRO A 225 12.87 -4.40 -9.11
CA PRO A 225 13.95 -5.33 -9.42
C PRO A 225 13.95 -6.51 -8.45
N ALA A 226 14.14 -7.72 -8.98
CA ALA A 226 14.31 -8.91 -8.16
C ALA A 226 15.66 -8.87 -7.43
N VAL A 227 15.63 -8.86 -6.10
CA VAL A 227 16.85 -8.87 -5.27
C VAL A 227 16.92 -10.18 -4.50
N SER A 228 17.97 -10.97 -4.74
CA SER A 228 18.19 -12.22 -4.00
C SER A 228 18.73 -11.91 -2.61
N ASN A 229 17.85 -11.96 -1.62
CA ASN A 229 18.19 -11.81 -0.22
C ASN A 229 17.25 -12.70 0.61
N GLU A 230 17.83 -13.62 1.39
CA GLU A 230 17.08 -14.48 2.30
C GLU A 230 17.08 -13.84 3.70
N VAL A 231 15.88 -13.54 4.19
CA VAL A 231 15.68 -13.02 5.54
C VAL A 231 15.26 -14.19 6.43
N GLY A 232 15.84 -14.29 7.62
CA GLY A 232 15.47 -15.33 8.59
C GLY A 232 14.08 -15.14 9.18
N ASP A 233 13.64 -16.11 9.99
CA ASP A 233 12.36 -16.02 10.68
C ASP A 233 12.42 -15.02 11.85
N SER A 234 11.31 -14.31 12.06
CA SER A 234 11.09 -13.52 13.27
C SER A 234 10.84 -14.44 14.47
N ALA A 235 11.33 -14.07 15.65
CA ALA A 235 11.21 -14.86 16.85
C ALA A 235 11.08 -13.99 18.09
N LEU A 236 10.25 -14.41 19.06
CA LEU A 236 10.14 -13.73 20.35
C LEU A 236 11.28 -14.17 21.28
N GLY A 237 11.92 -13.20 21.90
CA GLY A 237 12.91 -13.39 22.96
C GLY A 237 12.25 -13.76 24.29
N PRO A 238 13.01 -13.91 25.38
CA PRO A 238 12.45 -14.36 26.66
C PRO A 238 11.39 -13.42 27.25
N ILE A 239 11.61 -12.10 27.17
CA ILE A 239 10.65 -11.10 27.64
C ILE A 239 9.48 -11.02 26.66
N GLY A 240 9.74 -10.96 25.35
CA GLY A 240 8.69 -10.95 24.33
C GLY A 240 7.73 -12.14 24.45
N THR A 241 8.28 -13.34 24.69
CA THR A 241 7.50 -14.57 24.93
C THR A 241 6.62 -14.45 26.17
N LEU A 242 7.15 -13.91 27.27
CA LEU A 242 6.37 -13.71 28.48
C LEU A 242 5.25 -12.68 28.29
N LEU A 243 5.55 -11.56 27.62
CA LEU A 243 4.57 -10.51 27.33
C LEU A 243 3.46 -11.03 26.41
N ALA A 244 3.80 -11.79 25.38
CA ALA A 244 2.83 -12.41 24.48
C ALA A 244 1.94 -13.42 25.23
N ALA A 245 2.53 -14.29 26.06
CA ALA A 245 1.77 -15.25 26.88
C ALA A 245 0.80 -14.57 27.87
N LEU A 246 1.15 -13.37 28.35
CA LEU A 246 0.31 -12.56 29.25
C LEU A 246 -0.68 -11.65 28.51
N GLY A 247 -0.74 -11.71 27.17
CA GLY A 247 -1.63 -10.87 26.35
C GLY A 247 -1.23 -9.38 26.33
N LYS A 248 0.02 -9.07 26.69
CA LYS A 248 0.58 -7.70 26.65
C LYS A 248 1.28 -7.39 25.34
N LEU A 249 1.47 -8.40 24.51
CA LEU A 249 1.98 -8.35 23.14
C LEU A 249 1.06 -9.25 22.29
N PRO A 250 -0.18 -8.82 22.00
CA PRO A 250 -1.08 -9.64 21.20
C PRO A 250 -0.58 -9.75 19.77
N LEU A 251 -0.95 -10.83 19.08
CA LEU A 251 -0.71 -10.97 17.65
C LEU A 251 -1.84 -10.26 16.89
N SER A 252 -1.55 -9.71 15.71
CA SER A 252 -2.57 -9.09 14.85
C SER A 252 -3.69 -10.05 14.49
N ALA A 253 -3.34 -11.30 14.24
CA ALA A 253 -4.32 -12.35 14.00
C ALA A 253 -5.15 -12.71 15.25
N ASP A 254 -4.86 -12.22 16.46
CA ASP A 254 -5.73 -12.37 17.63
C ASP A 254 -6.72 -11.21 17.75
N THR A 255 -6.31 -10.01 17.37
CA THR A 255 -7.05 -8.76 17.60
C THR A 255 -8.00 -8.43 16.44
N ILE A 256 -7.67 -8.90 15.23
CA ILE A 256 -8.42 -8.62 14.00
C ILE A 256 -9.49 -9.69 13.72
N MET A 257 -9.39 -10.89 14.29
CA MET A 257 -10.27 -12.03 13.95
C MET A 257 -11.78 -11.83 14.18
N ASP A 258 -12.21 -10.79 14.87
CA ASP A 258 -13.63 -10.46 15.11
C ASP A 258 -14.19 -9.45 14.08
N ASP A 259 -13.31 -8.89 13.25
CA ASP A 259 -13.60 -7.95 12.18
C ASP A 259 -13.78 -8.74 10.88
N GLN A 260 -14.99 -9.25 10.64
CA GLN A 260 -15.47 -9.56 9.29
C GLN A 260 -16.07 -8.31 8.65
N SER A 261 -15.53 -7.12 8.95
CA SER A 261 -16.05 -5.88 8.37
C SER A 261 -15.92 -5.98 6.87
N ALA A 262 -16.91 -5.44 6.15
CA ALA A 262 -16.75 -5.21 4.73
C ALA A 262 -15.48 -4.38 4.51
N HIS A 263 -14.53 -4.94 3.75
CA HIS A 263 -13.31 -4.22 3.41
C HIS A 263 -13.67 -2.92 2.68
N VAL A 264 -12.89 -1.89 2.98
CA VAL A 264 -12.95 -0.65 2.21
C VAL A 264 -12.50 -0.99 0.79
N VAL A 265 -13.38 -0.89 -0.20
CA VAL A 265 -13.03 -1.24 -1.59
C VAL A 265 -12.18 -0.13 -2.21
N GLU A 266 -12.64 1.12 -2.05
CA GLU A 266 -12.01 2.34 -2.53
C GLU A 266 -11.67 3.24 -1.33
N PRO A 267 -10.51 3.92 -1.34
CA PRO A 267 -10.22 4.88 -0.28
C PRO A 267 -11.24 6.03 -0.29
N PRO A 268 -11.49 6.69 0.85
CA PRO A 268 -12.29 7.91 0.87
C PRO A 268 -11.72 8.95 -0.10
N ALA A 269 -12.60 9.80 -0.64
CA ALA A 269 -12.18 10.89 -1.51
C ALA A 269 -11.10 11.73 -0.81
N ALA A 270 -10.06 12.11 -1.56
CA ALA A 270 -8.94 12.89 -1.05
C ALA A 270 -9.35 14.36 -0.81
N GLN A 271 -10.17 14.58 0.21
CA GLN A 271 -10.71 15.87 0.61
C GLN A 271 -10.22 16.20 2.03
N PRO A 272 -10.05 17.49 2.38
CA PRO A 272 -9.61 17.90 3.72
C PRO A 272 -10.74 17.76 4.76
N ASP A 273 -11.24 16.53 4.94
CA ASP A 273 -12.30 16.19 5.88
C ASP A 273 -11.88 15.11 6.88
N ALA A 274 -12.74 14.88 7.88
CA ALA A 274 -12.45 13.94 8.95
C ALA A 274 -12.43 12.48 8.49
N ALA A 275 -13.18 12.11 7.45
CA ALA A 275 -13.24 10.74 6.96
C ALA A 275 -11.93 10.37 6.27
N PHE A 276 -11.45 11.26 5.38
CA PHE A 276 -10.14 11.09 4.76
C PHE A 276 -9.01 11.16 5.79
N GLY A 277 -9.09 12.09 6.75
CA GLY A 277 -8.13 12.18 7.86
C GLY A 277 -8.04 10.88 8.67
N GLN A 278 -9.17 10.27 9.04
CA GLN A 278 -9.21 8.99 9.77
C GLN A 278 -8.62 7.83 8.98
N HIS A 279 -8.78 7.83 7.65
CA HIS A 279 -8.15 6.85 6.77
C HIS A 279 -6.64 7.03 6.70
N LEU A 280 -6.17 8.28 6.58
CA LEU A 280 -4.74 8.59 6.54
C LEU A 280 -4.00 8.21 7.82
N ILE A 281 -4.57 8.55 8.98
CA ILE A 281 -3.89 8.36 10.28
C ILE A 281 -3.99 6.94 10.85
N ALA A 282 -4.66 6.00 10.16
CA ALA A 282 -4.88 4.65 10.68
C ALA A 282 -3.56 4.00 11.12
N VAL A 283 -2.53 4.11 10.27
CA VAL A 283 -1.16 3.61 10.52
C VAL A 283 -0.43 4.36 11.63
N CYS A 284 -0.83 5.59 11.95
CA CYS A 284 -0.21 6.38 13.00
C CYS A 284 -0.62 5.86 14.38
N THR A 285 -1.78 5.21 14.50
CA THR A 285 -2.34 4.84 15.80
C THR A 285 -1.58 3.71 16.50
N GLY A 286 -0.82 2.87 15.77
CA GLY A 286 0.07 1.87 16.36
C GLY A 286 1.12 2.47 17.29
N CYS A 287 1.70 3.62 16.91
CA CYS A 287 2.66 4.35 17.74
C CYS A 287 2.00 5.43 18.61
N HIS A 288 0.99 6.14 18.08
CA HIS A 288 0.41 7.32 18.72
C HIS A 288 -0.84 7.04 19.57
N ARG A 289 -1.16 5.76 19.77
CA ARG A 289 -2.40 5.25 20.40
C ARG A 289 -3.67 5.59 19.59
N PRO A 290 -4.77 4.86 19.79
CA PRO A 290 -6.04 5.17 19.13
C PRO A 290 -6.60 6.57 19.43
N SER A 291 -6.21 7.18 20.57
CA SER A 291 -6.61 8.54 20.95
C SER A 291 -5.66 9.64 20.45
N LEU A 292 -4.56 9.31 19.78
CA LEU A 292 -3.54 10.24 19.27
C LEU A 292 -2.77 11.02 20.37
N GLU A 293 -2.89 10.61 21.62
CA GLU A 293 -2.24 11.24 22.78
C GLU A 293 -0.74 10.85 22.94
N GLY A 294 -0.11 10.18 21.96
CA GLY A 294 1.30 9.82 22.03
C GLY A 294 1.64 8.85 23.17
N GLY A 295 2.84 8.87 23.74
CA GLY A 295 3.23 8.06 24.91
C GLY A 295 4.07 6.82 24.58
N PRO A 296 4.35 5.94 25.57
CA PRO A 296 5.16 4.75 25.33
C PRO A 296 4.54 3.86 24.25
N ILE A 297 5.35 3.48 23.27
CA ILE A 297 4.91 2.62 22.17
C ILE A 297 4.69 1.21 22.73
N ALA A 298 3.48 0.68 22.58
CA ALA A 298 3.17 -0.68 22.97
C ALA A 298 4.09 -1.64 22.20
N ALA A 299 4.55 -2.72 22.85
CA ALA A 299 5.44 -3.72 22.24
C ALA A 299 6.84 -3.27 21.81
N GLY A 300 7.15 -1.96 21.85
CA GLY A 300 8.46 -1.44 21.50
C GLY A 300 9.55 -1.78 22.52
N PRO A 301 10.83 -1.86 22.10
CA PRO A 301 11.99 -1.84 22.98
C PRO A 301 11.89 -0.75 24.07
N PRO A 302 12.35 -1.02 25.31
CA PRO A 302 12.23 -0.08 26.43
C PRO A 302 12.96 1.25 26.24
N ASP A 303 13.91 1.32 25.31
CA ASP A 303 14.72 2.50 24.99
C ASP A 303 14.12 3.36 23.86
N TRP A 304 13.02 2.93 23.24
CA TRP A 304 12.30 3.75 22.27
C TRP A 304 11.77 5.04 22.91
N ILE A 305 11.91 6.14 22.17
CA ILE A 305 11.37 7.44 22.58
C ILE A 305 9.83 7.35 22.55
N PRO A 306 9.13 7.82 23.59
CA PRO A 306 7.68 7.91 23.57
C PRO A 306 7.18 8.73 22.37
N ALA A 307 6.11 8.26 21.72
CA ALA A 307 5.48 8.97 20.62
C ALA A 307 4.94 10.34 21.08
N GLY A 308 4.99 11.35 20.21
CA GLY A 308 4.37 12.66 20.45
C GLY A 308 2.85 12.62 20.27
N ASN A 309 2.14 13.68 20.66
CA ASN A 309 0.72 13.82 20.33
C ASN A 309 0.55 14.23 18.86
N LEU A 310 -0.51 13.79 18.19
CA LEU A 310 -0.89 14.21 16.83
C LEU A 310 -2.17 15.03 16.81
#